data_AF-A0A0Q6NGH2-F1
#
_entry.id   AF-A0A0Q6NGH2-F1
#
_cell.length_a   1.000
_cell.length_b   1.000
_cell.length_c   1.000
_cell.angle_alpha   90.00
_cell.angle_beta   90.00
_cell.angle_gamma   90.00
#
_symmetry.space_group_name_H-M   'P 1'
#
loop_
_entity.id
_entity.type
_entity.pdbx_description
1 polymer ?
#
loop_
_entity_poly.entity_id
_entity_poly.type
_entity_poly.pdbx_seq_one_letter_code
_entity_poly.pdbx_strand_id
1 'polypeptide(L)'
;MAELTIGFAHAAYRLGDEFLTRGQPMPSFEVRNSAELEQRVAEADVLVVSGLWRNELAERAPKLRLIQSISAGTDQFSRAVLRERGVKLASRP
;
A
#
# COMPACT_ATOMS: atom_id res chain seq x y z
N MET A 1 -14.38 13.39 -9.87
CA MET A 1 -13.12 12.72 -10.27
C MET A 1 -12.70 11.88 -9.08
N ALA A 2 -12.39 10.59 -9.24
CA ALA A 2 -12.08 9.74 -8.09
C ALA A 2 -10.69 10.13 -7.53
N GLU A 3 -10.67 10.80 -6.37
CA GLU A 3 -9.44 11.07 -5.63
C GLU A 3 -8.90 9.74 -5.09
N LEU A 4 -7.87 9.21 -5.72
CA LEU A 4 -7.20 7.97 -5.31
C LEU A 4 -6.15 8.30 -4.27
N THR A 5 -6.26 7.68 -3.09
CA THR A 5 -5.26 7.86 -2.02
C THR A 5 -4.14 6.84 -2.15
N ILE A 6 -2.90 7.32 -2.19
CA ILE A 6 -1.70 6.49 -2.32
C ILE A 6 -1.00 6.37 -0.96
N GLY A 7 -0.98 5.18 -0.39
CA GLY A 7 -0.20 4.87 0.82
C GLY A 7 1.18 4.32 0.46
N PHE A 8 2.23 4.91 1.00
CA PHE A 8 3.61 4.43 0.92
C PHE A 8 3.99 3.82 2.26
N ALA A 9 4.15 2.50 2.32
CA ALA A 9 4.50 1.76 3.53
C ALA A 9 5.89 1.13 3.41
N HIS A 10 6.91 1.88 3.83
CA HIS A 10 8.29 1.43 3.76
C HIS A 10 9.10 1.95 4.96
N ALA A 11 9.95 1.09 5.54
CA ALA A 11 10.77 1.48 6.70
C ALA A 11 11.92 2.43 6.34
N ALA A 12 12.59 2.21 5.20
CA ALA A 12 13.83 2.90 4.80
C ALA A 12 13.76 3.89 3.62
N TYR A 13 12.67 3.97 2.84
CA TYR A 13 12.61 4.79 1.63
C TYR A 13 11.66 5.97 1.84
N ARG A 14 12.11 7.18 1.50
CA ARG A 14 11.33 8.42 1.54
C ARG A 14 10.56 8.63 0.23
N LEU A 15 9.71 7.67 -0.12
CA LEU A 15 8.95 7.72 -1.37
C LEU A 15 7.85 8.80 -1.32
N GLY A 16 7.29 9.07 -0.14
CA GLY A 16 6.27 10.11 0.02
C GLY A 16 6.84 11.51 -0.20
N ASP A 17 8.03 11.77 0.35
CA ASP A 17 8.73 13.06 0.22
C ASP A 17 9.07 13.39 -1.24
N GLU A 18 9.60 12.41 -1.97
CA GLU A 18 9.89 12.53 -3.41
C GLU A 18 8.60 12.70 -4.25
N PHE A 19 7.51 12.02 -3.87
CA PHE A 19 6.22 12.13 -4.56
C PHE A 19 5.60 13.52 -4.36
N LEU A 20 5.65 14.06 -3.15
CA LEU A 20 5.20 15.42 -2.84
C LEU A 20 6.04 16.47 -3.58
N THR A 21 7.35 16.24 -3.69
CA THR A 21 8.27 17.12 -4.43
C THR A 21 7.94 17.17 -5.93
N ARG A 22 7.35 16.10 -6.48
CA ARG A 22 6.89 16.03 -7.88
C ARG A 22 5.57 16.78 -8.14
N GLY A 23 4.92 17.33 -7.11
CA GLY A 23 3.80 18.25 -7.25
C GLY A 23 2.50 17.62 -7.77
N GLN A 24 2.28 16.31 -7.58
CA GLN A 24 1.00 15.72 -7.93
C GLN A 24 -0.07 16.01 -6.87
N PRO A 25 -1.27 16.47 -7.25
CA PRO A 25 -2.35 16.82 -6.33
C PRO A 25 -3.07 15.58 -5.75
N MET A 26 -2.46 14.40 -5.80
CA MET A 26 -3.08 13.18 -5.29
C MET A 26 -2.84 13.05 -3.79
N PRO A 27 -3.88 12.75 -3.00
CA PRO A 27 -3.72 12.47 -1.58
C PRO A 27 -2.77 11.29 -1.41
N SER A 28 -1.70 11.48 -0.64
CA SER A 28 -0.72 10.44 -0.39
C SER A 28 -0.19 10.51 1.04
N PHE A 29 0.27 9.38 1.55
CA PHE A 29 0.80 9.30 2.90
C PHE A 29 1.97 8.33 2.98
N GLU A 30 2.92 8.61 3.88
CA GLU A 30 4.03 7.71 4.20
C GLU A 30 3.84 7.12 5.60
N VAL A 31 4.03 5.81 5.72
CA VAL A 31 4.06 5.07 6.99
C VAL A 31 5.30 4.19 7.04
N ARG A 32 5.92 4.09 8.21
CA ARG A 32 7.20 3.37 8.37
C ARG A 32 7.10 2.09 9.18
N ASN A 33 5.96 1.88 9.82
CA ASN A 33 5.70 0.71 10.63
C ASN A 33 4.31 0.13 10.32
N SER A 34 4.10 -1.12 10.71
CA SER A 34 2.83 -1.82 10.47
C SER A 34 1.66 -1.24 11.27
N ALA A 35 1.91 -0.61 12.42
CA ALA A 35 0.86 -0.03 13.26
C ALA A 35 0.24 1.21 12.60
N GLU A 36 1.07 2.12 12.07
CA GLU A 36 0.64 3.27 11.28
C GLU A 36 -0.04 2.83 10.00
N LEU A 37 0.51 1.80 9.33
CA LEU A 37 -0.15 1.22 8.17
C LEU A 37 -1.56 0.74 8.52
N GLU A 38 -1.73 0.00 9.61
CA GLU A 38 -3.04 -0.49 10.05
C GLU A 38 -4.07 0.63 10.29
N GLN A 39 -3.64 1.76 10.83
CA GLN A 39 -4.52 2.90 11.09
C GLN A 39 -4.92 3.63 9.80
N ARG A 40 -4.05 3.64 8.78
CA ARG A 40 -4.26 4.39 7.53
C ARG A 40 -4.60 3.53 6.32
N VAL A 41 -4.57 2.21 6.43
CA VAL A 41 -4.86 1.32 5.29
C VAL A 41 -6.32 1.46 4.83
N ALA A 42 -7.23 1.87 5.72
CA ALA A 42 -8.65 2.06 5.43
C ALA A 42 -8.93 3.20 4.44
N GLU A 43 -8.05 4.20 4.38
CA GLU A 43 -8.13 5.34 3.46
C GLU A 43 -7.38 5.10 2.15
N ALA A 44 -6.52 4.07 2.04
CA ALA A 44 -5.71 3.82 0.86
C ALA A 44 -6.46 3.09 -0.27
N ASP A 45 -6.45 3.67 -1.47
CA ASP A 45 -6.87 3.00 -2.71
C ASP A 45 -5.72 2.21 -3.35
N VAL A 46 -4.51 2.77 -3.26
CA VAL A 46 -3.28 2.19 -3.77
C VAL A 46 -2.25 2.11 -2.65
N LEU A 47 -1.71 0.92 -2.39
CA LEU A 47 -0.69 0.73 -1.34
C LEU A 47 0.63 0.26 -1.95
N VAL A 48 1.68 1.06 -1.78
CA VAL A 48 3.06 0.72 -2.14
C VAL A 48 3.78 0.24 -0.88
N VAL A 49 4.14 -1.04 -0.80
CA VAL A 49 4.63 -1.64 0.45
C VAL A 49 5.78 -2.63 0.26
N SER A 50 6.65 -2.76 1.26
CA SER A 50 7.68 -3.81 1.35
C SER A 50 7.68 -4.45 2.73
N GLY A 51 7.59 -5.78 2.85
CA GLY A 51 7.86 -6.47 4.12
C GLY A 51 6.89 -6.17 5.29
N LEU A 52 6.11 -5.09 5.25
CA LEU A 52 5.25 -4.58 6.31
C LEU A 52 3.78 -4.99 6.13
N TRP A 53 3.44 -5.61 5.00
CA TRP A 53 2.08 -6.09 4.74
C TRP A 53 1.76 -7.37 5.51
N ARG A 54 0.53 -7.46 6.01
CA ARG A 54 -0.07 -8.64 6.64
C ARG A 54 -1.45 -8.85 6.03
N ASN A 55 -1.84 -10.11 5.81
CA ASN A 55 -3.12 -10.43 5.19
C ASN A 55 -4.33 -9.92 6.00
N GLU A 56 -4.21 -9.81 7.32
CA GLU A 56 -5.23 -9.23 8.21
C GLU A 56 -5.53 -7.76 7.87
N LEU A 57 -4.55 -7.03 7.33
CA LEU A 57 -4.75 -5.64 6.88
C LEU A 57 -5.70 -5.55 5.69
N ALA A 58 -5.84 -6.62 4.90
CA ALA A 58 -6.80 -6.66 3.79
C ALA A 58 -8.24 -6.49 4.28
N GLU A 59 -8.55 -6.94 5.50
CA GLU A 59 -9.89 -6.78 6.08
C GLU A 59 -10.17 -5.34 6.52
N ARG A 60 -9.12 -4.60 6.90
CA ARG A 60 -9.19 -3.20 7.30
C ARG A 60 -9.08 -2.22 6.14
N ALA A 61 -8.88 -2.71 4.93
CA ALA A 61 -8.63 -1.92 3.74
C ALA A 61 -9.77 -2.03 2.70
N PRO A 62 -11.00 -1.57 3.03
CA PRO A 62 -12.16 -1.75 2.15
C PRO A 62 -12.07 -0.98 0.83
N LYS A 63 -11.23 0.07 0.78
CA LYS A 63 -11.00 0.88 -0.42
C LYS A 63 -9.83 0.39 -1.27
N LEU A 64 -9.05 -0.56 -0.78
CA LEU A 64 -7.82 -0.98 -1.42
C LEU A 64 -8.12 -1.71 -2.73
N ARG A 65 -7.53 -1.23 -3.82
CA ARG A 65 -7.72 -1.78 -5.17
C ARG A 65 -6.43 -2.34 -5.74
N LEU A 66 -5.31 -1.77 -5.36
CA LEU A 66 -3.99 -2.13 -5.87
C LEU A 66 -2.96 -2.14 -4.74
N ILE A 67 -2.17 -3.20 -4.68
CA ILE A 67 -0.97 -3.32 -3.87
C ILE A 67 0.22 -3.41 -4.80
N GLN A 68 1.16 -2.49 -4.65
CA GLN A 68 2.46 -2.50 -5.31
C GLN A 68 3.52 -2.98 -4.32
N SER A 69 3.97 -4.22 -4.47
CA SER A 69 5.12 -4.72 -3.74
C SER A 69 6.41 -4.19 -4.35
N ILE A 70 7.21 -3.52 -3.53
CA ILE A 70 8.56 -3.03 -3.88
C ILE A 70 9.68 -3.86 -3.23
N SER A 71 9.38 -5.09 -2.79
CA SER A 71 10.33 -6.04 -2.21
C SER A 71 10.41 -7.33 -3.03
N ALA A 72 11.56 -7.99 -2.98
CA ALA A 72 11.80 -9.29 -3.59
C ALA A 72 10.99 -10.43 -2.93
N GLY A 73 10.57 -10.26 -1.68
CA GLY A 73 9.76 -11.25 -0.95
C GLY A 73 8.26 -10.96 -1.09
N THR A 74 7.57 -11.69 -1.99
CA THR A 74 6.10 -11.66 -2.08
C THR A 74 5.40 -12.74 -1.24
N ASP A 75 6.17 -13.57 -0.54
CA ASP A 75 5.67 -14.75 0.20
C ASP A 75 4.59 -14.41 1.25
N GLN A 76 4.73 -13.23 1.85
CA GLN A 76 3.82 -12.68 2.84
C GLN A 76 2.49 -12.14 2.28
N PHE A 77 2.33 -12.08 0.95
CA PHE A 77 1.08 -11.70 0.30
C PHE A 77 0.32 -12.96 -0.14
N SER A 78 -0.71 -13.33 0.62
CA SER A 78 -1.59 -14.43 0.21
C SER A 78 -2.40 -14.00 -0.99
N ARG A 79 -1.98 -14.43 -2.19
CA ARG A 79 -2.70 -14.16 -3.45
C ARG A 79 -4.16 -14.58 -3.38
N ALA A 80 -4.49 -15.62 -2.61
CA ALA A 80 -5.86 -16.06 -2.35
C ALA A 80 -6.69 -14.96 -1.66
N VAL A 81 -6.19 -14.38 -0.56
CA VAL A 81 -6.85 -13.32 0.20
C VAL A 81 -7.04 -12.07 -0.65
N LEU A 82 -5.99 -11.67 -1.38
CA LEU A 82 -6.07 -10.49 -2.25
C LEU A 82 -7.08 -10.70 -3.38
N ARG A 83 -7.11 -11.90 -3.98
CA ARG A 83 -8.04 -12.22 -5.07
C ARG A 83 -9.49 -12.32 -4.59
N GLU A 84 -9.72 -12.86 -3.40
CA GLU A 84 -11.04 -12.91 -2.77
C GLU A 84 -11.60 -11.50 -2.49
N ARG A 85 -10.73 -10.56 -2.09
CA ARG A 85 -11.08 -9.16 -1.88
C ARG A 85 -11.09 -8.32 -3.17
N GLY A 86 -10.71 -8.89 -4.32
CA GLY A 86 -10.62 -8.16 -5.60
C GLY A 86 -9.45 -7.18 -5.69
N VAL A 87 -8.45 -7.28 -4.81
CA VAL A 87 -7.25 -6.45 -4.78
C VAL A 87 -6.24 -6.98 -5.80
N LYS A 88 -5.72 -6.10 -6.65
CA LYS A 88 -4.65 -6.43 -7.59
C LYS A 88 -3.30 -6.35 -6.89
N LEU A 89 -2.47 -7.38 -7.05
CA LEU A 89 -1.08 -7.37 -6.60
C LEU A 89 -0.16 -7.16 -7.81
N ALA A 90 0.65 -6.12 -7.76
CA ALA A 90 1.74 -5.88 -8.69
C ALA A 90 3.06 -6.00 -7.92
N SER A 91 3.96 -6.84 -8.39
CA SER A 91 5.29 -7.02 -7.80
C SER A 91 6.33 -6.89 -8.90
N ARG A 92 7.48 -6.29 -8.57
CA ARG A 92 8.60 -6.26 -9.51
C ARG A 92 9.22 -7.68 -9.57
N PRO A 93 9.36 -8.30 -10.76
CA PRO A 93 10.06 -9.58 -10.92
C PRO A 93 11.58 -9.43 -10.73
#